data_AF-A0A447CU58-F1
#
_entry.id   AF-A0A447CU58-F1
#
_cell.length_a   1.000
_cell.length_b   1.000
_cell.length_c   1.000
_cell.angle_alpha   90.00
_cell.angle_beta   90.00
_cell.angle_gamma   90.00
#
_symmetry.space_group_name_H-M   'P 1'
#
loop_
_entity.id
_entity.type
_entity.pdbx_description
1 polymer ?
#
loop_
_entity_poly.entity_id
_entity_poly.type
_entity_poly.pdbx_seq_one_letter_code
_entity_poly.pdbx_strand_id
1 'polypeptide(L)'
;MKTFAPRGTTEQIEEGRVFAPKFDADGLIPAIVADAWSGEVLMLAWMNDAALAKSIETCEAWFYSRSRGALWKKGETSGHVLRILEMRVDCDQDALLLRVEQAAPGTCHTGRASCFYRAVSLREPAGHTLVLQFKKAERVFDPAAVYGGEPKTKAAATPSGSTPSTGEPPATE
;
A
#
# COMPACT_ATOMS: atom_id res chain seq x y z
N MET A 1 3.14 10.70 29.50
CA MET A 1 1.96 11.57 29.29
C MET A 1 1.10 10.89 28.23
N LYS A 2 -0.22 10.78 28.43
CA LYS A 2 -1.11 10.33 27.36
C LYS A 2 -1.19 11.46 26.32
N THR A 3 -0.79 11.18 25.08
CA THR A 3 -0.79 12.16 23.98
C THR A 3 -2.20 12.57 23.58
N PHE A 4 -3.19 11.70 23.81
CA PHE A 4 -4.57 11.89 23.35
C PHE A 4 -5.56 11.99 24.50
N ALA A 5 -6.64 12.77 24.31
CA ALA A 5 -7.68 12.94 25.30
C ALA A 5 -8.54 11.66 25.46
N PRO A 6 -9.15 11.43 26.63
CA PRO A 6 -10.16 10.40 26.78
C PRO A 6 -11.39 10.74 25.92
N ARG A 7 -12.15 9.70 25.54
CA ARG A 7 -13.36 9.88 24.74
C ARG A 7 -14.50 10.50 25.56
N GLY A 8 -15.24 11.40 24.90
CA GLY A 8 -16.44 12.04 25.43
C GLY A 8 -17.73 11.49 24.82
N THR A 9 -18.81 12.27 24.94
CA THR A 9 -20.10 12.03 24.28
C THR A 9 -20.00 12.17 22.76
N THR A 10 -20.96 11.65 22.01
CA THR A 10 -21.03 11.78 20.54
C THR A 10 -20.89 13.23 20.07
N GLU A 11 -21.67 14.15 20.63
CA GLU A 11 -21.59 15.59 20.32
C GLU A 11 -20.17 16.16 20.52
N GLN A 12 -19.52 15.78 21.63
CA GLN A 12 -18.15 16.24 21.91
C GLN A 12 -17.11 15.67 20.95
N ILE A 13 -17.36 14.50 20.38
CA ILE A 13 -16.46 13.85 19.43
C ILE A 13 -16.64 14.44 18.04
N GLU A 14 -17.89 14.57 17.59
CA GLU A 14 -18.24 14.93 16.22
C GLU A 14 -18.09 16.44 15.97
N GLU A 15 -18.48 17.27 16.95
CA GLU A 15 -18.50 18.74 16.81
C GLU A 15 -17.46 19.44 17.70
N GLY A 16 -16.83 18.71 18.62
CA GLY A 16 -15.82 19.25 19.52
C GLY A 16 -14.45 19.45 18.87
N ARG A 17 -13.58 20.20 19.56
CA ARG A 17 -12.21 20.50 19.10
C ARG A 17 -11.12 19.65 19.75
N VAL A 18 -11.50 18.77 20.67
CA VAL A 18 -10.56 17.92 21.39
C VAL A 18 -10.35 16.63 20.60
N PHE A 19 -9.10 16.35 20.25
CA PHE A 19 -8.75 15.12 19.56
C PHE A 19 -8.67 13.94 20.55
N ALA A 20 -9.56 12.97 20.33
CA ALA A 20 -9.77 11.77 21.14
C ALA A 20 -9.96 10.54 20.21
N PRO A 21 -8.91 10.10 19.49
CA PRO A 21 -9.00 9.02 18.51
C PRO A 21 -9.56 7.72 19.12
N LYS A 22 -10.39 7.04 18.32
CA LYS A 22 -10.95 5.73 18.65
C LYS A 22 -10.10 4.66 17.99
N PHE A 23 -9.34 3.96 18.82
CA PHE A 23 -8.67 2.75 18.41
C PHE A 23 -9.64 1.56 18.50
N ASP A 24 -9.46 0.58 17.62
CA ASP A 24 -10.19 -0.69 17.65
C ASP A 24 -9.77 -1.57 18.83
N ALA A 25 -10.32 -2.79 18.90
CA ALA A 25 -10.03 -3.74 19.96
C ALA A 25 -8.55 -4.19 20.02
N ASP A 26 -7.82 -4.06 18.90
CA ASP A 26 -6.38 -4.36 18.81
C ASP A 26 -5.51 -3.14 19.13
N GLY A 27 -6.13 -2.00 19.48
CA GLY A 27 -5.43 -0.75 19.74
C GLY A 27 -4.96 -0.05 18.47
N LEU A 28 -5.65 -0.25 17.34
CA LEU A 28 -5.26 0.25 16.02
C LEU A 28 -6.30 1.23 15.44
N ILE A 29 -5.82 2.15 14.61
CA ILE A 29 -6.64 3.06 13.81
C ILE A 29 -6.18 2.98 12.34
N PRO A 30 -7.09 2.86 11.36
CA PRO A 30 -6.74 2.90 9.94
C PRO A 30 -6.33 4.31 9.52
N ALA A 31 -5.27 4.39 8.73
CA ALA A 31 -4.78 5.61 8.10
C ALA A 31 -4.75 5.44 6.59
N ILE A 32 -5.60 6.20 5.90
CA ILE A 32 -5.59 6.36 4.45
C ILE A 32 -4.50 7.37 4.12
N VAL A 33 -3.61 7.02 3.20
CA VAL A 33 -2.53 7.89 2.76
C VAL A 33 -2.80 8.31 1.33
N ALA A 34 -2.83 9.62 1.09
CA ALA A 34 -3.11 10.17 -0.23
C ALA A 34 -2.12 11.28 -0.58
N ASP A 35 -1.70 11.32 -1.84
CA ASP A 35 -0.76 12.31 -2.38
C ASP A 35 -1.35 13.73 -2.33
N ALA A 36 -0.72 14.63 -1.57
CA ALA A 36 -1.25 15.94 -1.22
C ALA A 36 -1.66 16.78 -2.43
N TRP A 37 -0.99 16.60 -3.58
CA TRP A 37 -1.20 17.40 -4.79
C TRP A 37 -2.24 16.81 -5.73
N SER A 38 -2.14 15.52 -6.04
CA SER A 38 -3.03 14.86 -7.00
C SER A 38 -4.34 14.36 -6.39
N GLY A 39 -4.38 14.18 -5.06
CA GLY A 39 -5.51 13.52 -4.40
C GLY A 39 -5.49 11.99 -4.47
N GLU A 40 -4.52 11.38 -5.17
CA GLU A 40 -4.48 9.94 -5.36
C GLU A 40 -4.25 9.20 -4.04
N VAL A 41 -5.09 8.21 -3.73
CA VAL A 41 -4.88 7.32 -2.59
C VAL A 41 -3.70 6.41 -2.91
N LEU A 42 -2.66 6.47 -2.08
CA LEU A 42 -1.40 5.76 -2.23
C LEU A 42 -1.42 4.42 -1.50
N MET A 43 -1.87 4.39 -0.25
CA MET A 43 -1.92 3.18 0.56
C MET A 43 -2.87 3.33 1.75
N LEU A 44 -3.18 2.20 2.38
CA LEU A 44 -3.77 2.15 3.71
C LEU A 44 -2.81 1.39 4.63
N ALA A 45 -2.64 1.88 5.85
CA ALA A 45 -1.91 1.17 6.90
C ALA A 45 -2.55 1.44 8.26
N TRP A 46 -2.13 0.67 9.25
CA TRP A 46 -2.61 0.78 10.64
C TRP A 46 -1.63 1.59 11.47
N MET A 47 -2.16 2.37 12.41
CA MET A 47 -1.38 3.05 13.45
C MET A 47 -1.87 2.59 14.81
N ASN A 48 -0.94 2.31 15.73
CA ASN A 48 -1.28 2.32 17.15
C ASN A 48 -1.07 3.74 17.72
N ASP A 49 -1.31 3.91 19.01
CA ASP A 49 -1.12 5.17 19.71
C ASP A 49 0.29 5.76 19.54
N ALA A 50 1.33 4.94 19.63
CA ALA A 50 2.72 5.35 19.46
C ALA A 50 3.04 5.79 18.01
N ALA A 51 2.51 5.09 17.01
CA ALA A 51 2.68 5.44 15.61
C ALA A 51 1.99 6.77 15.27
N LEU A 52 0.77 6.97 15.77
CA LEU A 52 0.05 8.22 15.59
C LEU A 52 0.77 9.39 16.27
N ALA A 53 1.20 9.20 17.52
CA ALA A 53 1.92 10.24 18.26
C ALA A 53 3.21 10.66 17.55
N LYS A 54 4.02 9.69 17.09
CA LYS A 54 5.24 9.99 16.32
C LYS A 54 4.95 10.63 14.98
N SER A 55 3.86 10.25 14.31
CA SER A 55 3.49 10.87 13.03
C SER A 55 3.17 12.35 13.20
N ILE A 56 2.49 12.72 14.29
CA ILE A 56 2.20 14.11 14.63
C ILE A 56 3.48 14.86 15.02
N GLU A 57 4.34 14.25 15.84
CA GLU A 57 5.58 14.86 16.31
C GLU A 57 6.58 15.13 15.19
N THR A 58 6.76 14.16 14.29
CA THR A 58 7.82 14.19 13.27
C THR A 58 7.36 14.73 11.92
N CYS A 59 6.04 14.86 11.71
CA CYS A 59 5.43 15.11 10.40
C CYS A 59 5.87 14.08 9.32
N GLU A 60 6.19 12.85 9.73
CA GLU A 60 6.54 11.75 8.85
C GLU A 60 5.60 10.57 9.11
N ALA A 61 5.28 9.76 8.09
CA ALA A 61 4.34 8.66 8.28
C ALA A 61 4.97 7.47 9.03
N TRP A 62 4.52 7.27 10.28
CA TRP A 62 4.82 6.10 11.10
C TRP A 62 3.61 5.18 11.17
N PHE A 63 3.84 3.87 11.04
CA PHE A 63 2.79 2.87 11.05
C PHE A 63 3.12 1.72 12.00
N TYR A 64 2.10 0.92 12.31
CA TYR A 64 2.23 -0.31 13.08
C TYR A 64 2.00 -1.53 12.19
N SER A 65 2.98 -2.43 12.18
CA SER A 65 2.91 -3.68 11.42
C SER A 65 2.27 -4.77 12.28
N ARG A 66 1.01 -5.08 12.00
CA ARG A 66 0.26 -6.14 12.73
C ARG A 66 0.96 -7.50 12.71
N SER A 67 1.54 -7.88 11.58
CA SER A 67 2.26 -9.15 11.43
C SER A 67 3.59 -9.19 12.18
N ARG A 68 4.26 -8.05 12.35
CA ARG A 68 5.56 -7.97 13.07
C ARG A 68 5.40 -7.53 14.52
N GLY A 69 4.21 -7.10 14.92
CA GLY A 69 3.97 -6.47 16.23
C GLY A 69 4.84 -5.23 16.48
N ALA A 70 5.23 -4.51 15.42
CA ALA A 70 6.29 -3.51 15.49
C ALA A 70 5.94 -2.20 14.78
N LEU A 71 6.38 -1.10 15.40
CA LEU A 71 6.39 0.24 14.80
C LEU A 71 7.39 0.29 13.64
N TRP A 72 7.07 1.03 12.58
CA TRP A 72 8.00 1.31 11.49
C TRP A 72 7.73 2.66 10.84
N LYS A 73 8.81 3.35 10.43
CA LYS A 73 8.72 4.58 9.64
C LYS A 73 8.68 4.23 8.14
N LYS A 74 7.71 4.78 7.40
CA LYS A 74 7.63 4.53 5.97
C LYS A 74 8.87 5.08 5.26
N GLY A 75 9.54 4.20 4.52
CA GLY A 75 10.76 4.57 3.78
C GLY A 75 12.03 4.58 4.62
N GLU A 76 12.01 4.13 5.87
CA GLU A 76 13.21 4.06 6.72
C GLU A 76 14.36 3.27 6.07
N THR A 77 14.03 2.18 5.37
CA THR A 77 15.02 1.38 4.64
C THR A 77 15.23 1.86 3.20
N SER A 78 14.17 2.28 2.50
CA SER A 78 14.23 2.57 1.06
C SER A 78 14.50 4.02 0.70
N GLY A 79 14.45 4.94 1.67
CA GLY A 79 14.42 6.39 1.41
C GLY A 79 13.08 6.91 0.88
N HIS A 80 12.09 6.04 0.61
CA HIS A 80 10.77 6.44 0.11
C HIS A 80 9.88 6.93 1.26
N VAL A 81 10.34 8.00 1.93
CA VAL A 81 9.68 8.64 3.07
C VAL A 81 8.44 9.39 2.60
N LEU A 82 7.42 9.42 3.45
CA LEU A 82 6.19 10.18 3.25
C LEU A 82 6.11 11.28 4.30
N ARG A 83 6.25 12.52 3.87
CA ARG A 83 6.12 13.70 4.72
C ARG A 83 4.64 14.08 4.81
N ILE A 84 4.11 14.16 6.02
CA ILE A 84 2.71 14.55 6.27
C ILE A 84 2.62 16.08 6.18
N LEU A 85 1.78 16.56 5.26
CA LEU A 85 1.46 17.98 5.12
C LEU A 85 0.15 18.33 5.83
N GLU A 86 -0.78 17.38 5.91
CA GLU A 86 -2.05 17.53 6.63
C GLU A 86 -2.53 16.16 7.12
N MET A 87 -3.12 16.13 8.31
CA MET A 87 -3.80 14.95 8.88
C MET A 87 -5.25 15.33 9.16
N ARG A 88 -6.18 14.69 8.46
CA ARG A 88 -7.61 14.80 8.73
C ARG A 88 -8.10 13.58 9.49
N VAL A 89 -9.22 13.76 10.17
CA VAL A 89 -9.83 12.78 11.06
C VAL A 89 -11.29 12.61 10.63
N ASP A 90 -11.78 11.37 10.59
CA ASP A 90 -13.19 11.08 10.30
C ASP A 90 -14.11 11.55 11.45
N CYS A 91 -15.41 11.67 11.21
CA CYS A 91 -16.37 12.33 12.12
C CYS A 91 -16.39 11.73 13.53
N ASP A 92 -16.31 10.40 13.66
CA ASP A 92 -16.28 9.73 14.97
C ASP A 92 -14.85 9.47 15.49
N GLN A 93 -13.86 9.95 14.74
CA GLN A 93 -12.43 9.85 15.00
C GLN A 93 -11.87 8.42 15.02
N ASP A 94 -12.44 7.51 14.23
CA ASP A 94 -11.96 6.14 14.08
C ASP A 94 -11.22 5.84 12.77
N ALA A 95 -10.97 6.87 11.95
CA ALA A 95 -10.10 6.79 10.78
C ALA A 95 -9.34 8.11 10.53
N LEU A 96 -8.18 7.99 9.89
CA LEU A 96 -7.32 9.12 9.54
C LEU A 96 -7.12 9.21 8.02
N LEU A 97 -7.01 10.44 7.52
CA LEU A 97 -6.54 10.74 6.17
C LEU A 97 -5.26 11.56 6.25
N LEU A 98 -4.15 10.96 5.80
CA LEU A 98 -2.85 11.61 5.69
C LEU A 98 -2.66 12.15 4.27
N ARG A 99 -2.53 13.47 4.16
CA ARG A 99 -2.11 14.15 2.93
C ARG A 99 -0.60 14.24 2.96
N VAL A 100 0.07 13.56 2.04
CA VAL A 100 1.53 13.41 2.08
C VAL A 100 2.22 13.90 0.81
N GLU A 101 3.45 14.38 0.99
CA GLU A 101 4.43 14.56 -0.07
C GLU A 101 5.36 13.34 -0.11
N GLN A 102 5.52 12.74 -1.30
CA GLN A 102 6.38 11.57 -1.50
C GLN A 102 7.82 12.01 -1.80
N ALA A 103 8.80 11.50 -1.07
CA ALA A 103 10.22 11.75 -1.37
C ALA A 103 10.75 10.94 -2.57
N ALA A 104 9.95 10.00 -3.09
CA ALA A 104 10.32 9.09 -4.16
C ALA A 104 9.13 8.82 -5.11
N PRO A 105 9.37 8.29 -6.33
CA PRO A 105 8.32 8.14 -7.35
C PRO A 105 7.17 7.21 -6.97
N GLY A 106 7.34 6.31 -5.98
CA GLY A 106 6.26 5.41 -5.60
C GLY A 106 6.29 4.87 -4.17
N THR A 107 5.10 4.57 -3.68
CA THR A 107 4.85 4.11 -2.31
C THR A 107 4.82 2.59 -2.20
N CYS A 108 4.37 1.89 -3.25
CA CYS A 108 4.18 0.44 -3.22
C CYS A 108 5.49 -0.33 -3.42
N HIS A 109 5.77 -1.32 -2.59
CA HIS A 109 6.94 -2.21 -2.72
C HIS A 109 7.00 -2.99 -4.05
N THR A 110 5.92 -2.99 -4.85
CA THR A 110 5.89 -3.60 -6.19
C THR A 110 6.42 -2.69 -7.31
N GLY A 111 6.88 -1.49 -6.97
CA GLY A 111 7.45 -0.53 -7.91
C GLY A 111 6.46 0.52 -8.41
N ARG A 112 5.26 0.59 -7.83
CA ARG A 112 4.14 1.42 -8.32
C ARG A 112 3.90 2.62 -7.42
N ALA A 113 3.31 3.67 -7.99
CA ALA A 113 2.95 4.89 -7.28
C ALA A 113 2.00 4.59 -6.11
N SER A 114 0.87 3.92 -6.40
CA SER A 114 -0.14 3.51 -5.43
C SER A 114 -0.20 1.98 -5.26
N CYS A 115 -0.55 1.53 -4.06
CA CYS A 115 -0.95 0.15 -3.77
C CYS A 115 -2.27 -0.24 -4.46
N PHE A 116 -3.11 0.73 -4.82
CA PHE A 116 -4.44 0.56 -5.43
C PHE A 116 -4.39 0.54 -6.97
N TYR A 117 -3.40 -0.13 -7.55
CA TYR A 117 -3.20 -0.22 -9.01
C TYR A 117 -4.06 -1.30 -9.70
N ARG A 118 -5.00 -1.92 -8.98
CA ARG A 118 -5.88 -3.00 -9.46
C ARG A 118 -7.32 -2.70 -9.08
N ALA A 119 -8.23 -2.97 -9.99
CA ALA A 119 -9.67 -2.81 -9.79
C ALA A 119 -10.43 -4.04 -10.31
N VAL A 120 -11.64 -4.25 -9.80
CA VAL A 120 -12.60 -5.20 -10.38
C VAL A 120 -13.57 -4.45 -11.29
N SER A 121 -14.07 -5.11 -12.33
CA SER A 121 -15.26 -4.62 -13.03
C SER A 121 -16.46 -4.64 -12.08
N LEU A 122 -17.30 -3.62 -12.14
CA LEU A 122 -18.56 -3.57 -11.41
C LEU A 122 -19.69 -4.07 -12.31
N ARG A 123 -20.78 -4.54 -11.69
CA ARG A 123 -22.00 -5.03 -12.39
C ARG A 123 -21.80 -6.28 -13.24
N GLU A 124 -20.83 -7.12 -12.88
CA GLU A 124 -20.68 -8.46 -13.46
C GLU A 124 -21.82 -9.40 -13.00
N PRO A 125 -22.31 -10.32 -13.85
CA PRO A 125 -23.32 -11.30 -13.45
C PRO A 125 -22.81 -12.23 -12.32
N ALA A 126 -23.73 -12.67 -11.46
CA ALA A 126 -23.42 -13.67 -10.44
C ALA A 126 -22.86 -14.96 -11.06
N GLY A 127 -21.97 -15.64 -10.33
CA GLY A 127 -21.39 -16.93 -10.75
C GLY A 127 -20.16 -16.85 -11.66
N HIS A 128 -19.67 -15.64 -12.00
CA HIS A 128 -18.45 -15.47 -12.80
C HIS A 128 -17.22 -15.20 -11.93
N THR A 129 -16.06 -15.67 -12.38
CA THR A 129 -14.78 -15.29 -11.78
C THR A 129 -14.43 -13.85 -12.13
N LEU A 130 -14.23 -13.00 -11.12
CA LEU A 130 -13.78 -11.63 -11.31
C LEU A 130 -12.32 -11.59 -11.76
N VAL A 131 -12.04 -10.80 -12.80
CA VAL A 131 -10.68 -10.56 -13.30
C VAL A 131 -10.24 -9.16 -12.88
N LEU A 132 -9.02 -9.06 -12.34
CA LEU A 132 -8.43 -7.77 -11.95
C LEU A 132 -7.96 -7.01 -13.18
N GLN A 133 -8.41 -5.76 -13.29
CA GLN A 133 -7.91 -4.79 -14.26
C GLN A 133 -6.83 -3.93 -13.63
N PHE A 134 -5.72 -3.73 -14.35
CA PHE A 134 -4.70 -2.77 -13.94
C PHE A 134 -5.16 -1.32 -14.19
N LYS A 135 -4.87 -0.44 -13.24
CA LYS A 135 -5.13 1.01 -13.30
C LYS A 135 -3.85 1.73 -12.87
N LYS A 136 -3.27 2.56 -13.75
CA LYS A 136 -1.99 3.27 -13.51
C LYS A 136 -0.93 2.35 -12.88
N ALA A 137 -0.74 1.17 -13.50
CA ALA A 137 0.04 0.08 -12.92
C ALA A 137 1.48 0.02 -13.42
N GLU A 138 1.92 1.05 -14.14
CA GLU A 138 3.29 1.22 -14.57
C GLU A 138 4.22 1.22 -13.35
N ARG A 139 5.39 0.58 -13.51
CA ARG A 139 6.44 0.70 -12.49
C ARG A 139 7.12 2.04 -12.66
N VAL A 140 7.13 2.81 -11.59
CA VAL A 140 7.78 4.13 -11.47
C VAL A 140 9.15 4.03 -10.78
N PHE A 141 9.49 2.85 -10.25
CA PHE A 141 10.83 2.50 -9.80
C PHE A 141 11.05 0.97 -9.86
N ASP A 142 12.31 0.53 -9.81
CA ASP A 142 12.66 -0.90 -9.74
C ASP A 142 12.72 -1.39 -8.28
N PRO A 143 11.83 -2.31 -7.86
CA PRO A 143 11.87 -2.87 -6.51
C PRO A 143 13.14 -3.65 -6.19
N ALA A 144 13.75 -4.31 -7.19
CA ALA A 144 14.95 -5.10 -6.96
C ALA A 144 16.12 -4.19 -6.55
N ALA A 145 16.30 -3.08 -7.28
CA ALA A 145 17.28 -2.05 -6.96
C ALA A 145 17.05 -1.38 -5.59
N VAL A 146 15.79 -1.22 -5.16
CA VAL A 146 15.45 -0.49 -3.92
C VAL A 146 15.40 -1.38 -2.67
N TYR A 147 14.92 -2.62 -2.79
CA TYR A 147 14.68 -3.50 -1.64
C TYR A 147 15.58 -4.75 -1.62
N GLY A 148 16.45 -4.94 -2.62
CA GLY A 148 17.46 -6.01 -2.62
C GLY A 148 16.91 -7.42 -2.84
N GLY A 149 15.73 -7.58 -3.44
CA GLY A 149 15.21 -8.89 -3.84
C GLY A 149 15.65 -9.23 -5.27
N GLU A 150 16.33 -10.37 -5.47
CA GLU A 150 16.56 -10.90 -6.83
C GLU A 150 15.23 -10.94 -7.61
N PRO A 151 15.21 -10.56 -8.90
CA PRO A 151 14.03 -10.73 -9.72
C PRO A 151 13.71 -12.23 -9.78
N LYS A 152 12.55 -12.64 -9.24
CA LYS A 152 11.99 -13.97 -9.51
C LYS A 152 11.58 -14.02 -10.99
N THR A 153 12.53 -14.28 -11.87
CA THR A 153 12.28 -14.71 -13.23
C THR A 153 11.52 -16.03 -13.15
N LYS A 154 10.25 -16.03 -13.56
CA LYS A 154 9.62 -17.28 -13.97
C LYS A 154 10.36 -17.72 -15.23
N ALA A 155 11.10 -18.81 -15.14
CA ALA A 155 11.59 -19.53 -16.30
C ALA A 155 10.41 -19.80 -17.23
N ALA A 156 10.46 -19.25 -18.45
CA ALA A 156 9.58 -19.68 -19.51
C ALA A 156 9.92 -21.15 -19.79
N ALA A 157 8.94 -22.03 -19.61
CA ALA A 157 9.06 -23.41 -20.05
C ALA A 157 9.20 -23.41 -21.57
N THR A 158 10.37 -23.79 -22.08
CA THR A 158 10.58 -24.10 -23.49
C THR A 158 9.76 -25.34 -23.84
N PRO A 159 8.89 -25.31 -24.86
CA PRO A 159 8.32 -26.55 -25.38
C PRO A 159 9.43 -27.32 -26.09
N SER A 160 9.75 -28.52 -25.59
CA SER A 160 10.59 -29.48 -26.28
C SER A 160 9.84 -30.01 -27.50
N GLY A 161 10.00 -29.33 -28.64
CA GLY A 161 9.57 -29.84 -29.94
C GLY A 161 10.58 -30.86 -30.45
N SER A 162 10.21 -32.13 -30.46
CA SER A 162 10.93 -33.19 -31.16
C SER A 162 10.73 -33.02 -32.68
N THR A 163 11.82 -32.77 -33.40
CA THR A 163 11.85 -32.78 -34.87
C THR A 163 11.62 -34.21 -35.38
N PRO A 164 10.74 -34.46 -36.37
CA PRO A 164 10.70 -35.74 -37.07
C PRO A 164 11.89 -35.82 -38.03
N SER A 165 12.62 -36.94 -37.96
CA SER A 165 13.65 -37.32 -38.93
C SER A 165 13.01 -37.58 -40.30
N THR A 166 13.44 -36.83 -41.31
CA THR A 166 13.15 -37.11 -42.72
C THR A 166 14.07 -38.22 -43.22
N GLY A 167 13.49 -39.36 -43.60
CA GLY A 167 14.19 -40.47 -44.24
C GLY A 167 14.61 -40.12 -45.68
N GLU A 168 15.85 -40.49 -46.00
CA GLU A 168 16.47 -40.40 -47.32
C GLU A 168 16.06 -41.63 -48.15
N PRO A 169 15.63 -41.50 -49.42
CA PRO A 169 15.36 -42.67 -50.27
C PRO A 169 16.65 -43.22 -50.90
N PRO A 170 16.72 -44.53 -51.19
CA PRO A 170 17.93 -45.16 -51.71
C PRO A 170 18.17 -44.83 -53.19
N ALA A 171 19.44 -44.70 -53.55
CA ALA A 171 19.94 -44.58 -54.91
C ALA A 171 19.62 -45.85 -55.73
N THR A 172 19.15 -45.64 -56.96
CA THR A 172 19.09 -46.66 -58.01
C THR A 172 20.18 -46.41 -59.05
N GLU A 173 20.76 -47.50 -59.55
CA GLU A 173 21.74 -47.61 -60.64
C GLU A 173 21.37 -46.83 -61.92
#